data_AF-Q934K7-F1
#
_entry.id   AF-Q934K7-F1
#
_cell.length_a   1.000
_cell.length_b   1.000
_cell.length_c   1.000
_cell.angle_alpha   90.00
_cell.angle_beta   90.00
_cell.angle_gamma   90.00
#
_symmetry.space_group_name_H-M   'P 1'
#
loop_
_entity.id
_entity.type
_entity.pdbx_description
1 polymer ?
#
loop_
_entity_poly.entity_id
_entity_poly.type
_entity_poly.pdbx_seq_one_letter_code
_entity_poly.pdbx_strand_id
1 'polypeptide(L)'
;LGLERGIEGSRATHQRVKTHYGAIQQAGRDVPHLTPDELKPQKVKGVSLAEKVFGAVETVEGVAQRLNAKIMGSVQPMAEKAAVSAQNERRAKELRETLAQQQKRLQALQDPFKGLSKDQVAGLIRQAVKLRQENEQEKQERAQQIKERFKAKRERERSDRSRGR
;
A
#
# COMPACT_ATOMS: atom_id res chain seq x y z
N LEU A 1 19.46 -7.32 -7.19
CA LEU A 1 18.89 -6.51 -6.09
C LEU A 1 17.97 -5.48 -6.72
N GLY A 2 16.68 -5.79 -6.81
CA GLY A 2 15.70 -5.01 -7.57
C GLY A 2 14.75 -4.31 -6.62
N LEU A 3 14.92 -3.00 -6.44
CA LEU A 3 13.87 -2.17 -5.88
C LEU A 3 12.89 -1.88 -7.02
N GLU A 4 11.63 -2.25 -6.84
CA GLU A 4 10.58 -1.91 -7.79
C GLU A 4 10.34 -0.39 -7.79
N ARG A 5 10.01 0.15 -8.97
CA ARG A 5 9.74 1.58 -9.14
C ARG A 5 8.55 1.97 -8.27
N GLY A 6 8.65 3.13 -7.61
CA GLY A 6 7.54 3.67 -6.82
C GLY A 6 6.28 3.89 -7.68
N ILE A 7 5.12 3.84 -7.03
CA ILE A 7 3.80 4.11 -7.61
C ILE A 7 3.78 5.48 -8.33
N GLU A 8 3.57 5.44 -9.65
CA GLU A 8 3.40 6.63 -10.49
C GLU A 8 2.11 7.36 -10.07
N GLY A 9 2.21 8.66 -9.78
CA GLY A 9 1.08 9.47 -9.27
C GLY A 9 0.88 9.46 -7.75
N SER A 10 1.83 8.92 -6.97
CA SER A 10 1.76 8.96 -5.50
C SER A 10 1.65 10.39 -4.96
N ARG A 11 0.55 10.68 -4.24
CA ARG A 11 0.37 11.93 -3.47
C ARG A 11 0.91 11.81 -2.04
N ALA A 12 1.80 10.86 -1.77
CA ALA A 12 2.40 10.70 -0.45
C ALA A 12 3.18 11.97 -0.09
N THR A 13 2.73 12.66 0.96
CA THR A 13 3.44 13.79 1.54
C THR A 13 4.75 13.28 2.14
N HIS A 14 5.87 13.85 1.71
CA HIS A 14 7.19 13.52 2.23
C HIS A 14 7.29 13.96 3.70
N GLN A 15 7.20 13.02 4.63
CA GLN A 15 7.52 13.29 6.03
C GLN A 15 9.02 13.10 6.24
N ARG A 16 9.71 14.08 6.84
CA ARG A 16 11.15 13.94 7.12
C ARG A 16 11.37 12.72 8.01
N VAL A 17 12.20 11.79 7.55
CA VAL A 17 12.57 10.53 8.25
C VAL A 17 12.98 10.79 9.71
N LYS A 18 13.73 11.87 9.95
CA LYS A 18 14.16 12.29 11.30
C LYS A 18 13.00 12.62 12.24
N THR A 19 11.94 13.26 11.73
CA THR A 19 10.74 13.60 12.50
C THR A 19 9.93 12.35 12.83
N HIS A 20 9.81 11.42 11.86
CA HIS A 20 9.09 10.17 12.03
C HIS A 20 9.74 9.25 13.09
N TYR A 21 11.06 9.04 13.04
CA TYR A 21 11.75 8.20 14.03
C TYR A 21 11.97 8.91 15.38
N GLY A 22 12.14 10.23 15.39
CA GLY A 22 12.30 11.02 16.62
C GLY A 22 11.07 10.95 17.54
N ALA A 23 9.85 11.01 16.97
CA ALA A 23 8.61 10.89 17.73
C ALA A 23 8.41 9.49 18.33
N ILE A 24 8.83 8.44 17.61
CA ILE A 24 8.67 7.04 18.06
C ILE A 24 9.58 6.71 19.26
N GLN A 25 10.79 7.26 19.32
CA GLN A 25 11.71 7.02 20.44
C GLN A 25 11.34 7.80 21.71
N GLN A 26 10.66 8.95 21.60
CA GLN A 26 10.29 9.77 22.76
C GLN A 26 9.01 9.33 23.48
N ALA A 27 8.08 8.64 22.80
CA ALA A 27 6.78 8.25 23.36
C ALA A 27 6.87 7.03 24.30
N GLY A 28 7.60 7.19 25.40
CA GLY A 28 7.70 6.28 26.53
C GLY A 28 8.13 6.96 27.83
N ARG A 29 8.20 8.30 27.87
CA ARG A 29 8.57 9.06 29.05
C ARG A 29 7.44 10.02 29.41
N ASP A 30 6.73 9.62 30.45
CA ASP A 30 5.85 10.41 31.32
C ASP A 30 4.51 10.89 30.75
N VAL A 31 3.45 10.33 31.32
CA VAL A 31 2.10 10.93 31.27
C VAL A 31 2.19 12.28 31.98
N PRO A 32 1.68 13.37 31.38
CA PRO A 32 1.72 14.69 32.01
C PRO A 32 0.91 14.65 33.32
N HIS A 33 1.59 14.83 34.45
CA HIS A 33 0.92 15.06 35.73
C HIS A 33 0.68 16.55 35.92
N LEU A 34 -0.57 16.90 36.25
CA LEU A 34 -0.94 18.23 36.70
C LEU A 34 -0.70 18.34 38.19
N THR A 35 -0.10 19.45 38.62
CA THR A 35 0.06 19.76 40.05
C THR A 35 -0.99 20.80 40.47
N PRO A 36 -1.40 20.83 41.76
CA PRO A 36 -2.37 21.81 42.24
C PRO A 36 -1.95 23.27 42.00
N ASP A 37 -0.64 23.56 42.00
CA ASP A 37 -0.13 24.90 41.74
C ASP A 37 -0.29 25.32 40.27
N GLU A 38 -0.34 24.36 39.33
CA GLU A 38 -0.57 24.66 37.92
C GLU A 38 -2.02 25.08 37.64
N LEU A 39 -2.95 24.77 38.53
CA LEU A 39 -4.35 25.19 38.45
C LEU A 39 -4.53 26.67 38.84
N LYS A 40 -3.53 27.28 39.48
CA LYS A 40 -3.59 28.67 39.91
C LYS A 40 -3.27 29.60 38.72
N PRO A 41 -3.96 30.76 38.61
CA PRO A 41 -3.63 31.78 37.65
C PRO A 41 -2.18 32.27 37.79
N GLN A 42 -1.46 32.36 36.67
CA GLN A 42 -0.09 32.87 36.65
C GLN A 42 -0.02 34.35 36.26
N LYS A 43 1.09 35.01 36.56
CA LYS A 43 1.34 36.37 36.03
C LYS A 43 1.71 36.24 34.56
N VAL A 44 0.98 36.94 33.70
CA VAL A 44 1.21 36.97 32.25
C VAL A 44 1.72 38.33 31.83
N LYS A 45 2.37 38.39 30.65
CA LYS A 45 2.81 39.67 30.09
C LYS A 45 1.58 40.49 29.71
N GLY A 46 1.48 41.67 30.31
CA GLY A 46 0.42 42.62 30.00
C GLY A 46 0.47 43.09 28.55
N VAL A 47 -0.70 43.22 27.94
CA VAL A 47 -0.83 43.72 26.56
C VAL A 47 -1.10 45.23 26.60
N SER A 48 -1.90 45.69 27.56
CA SER A 48 -2.20 47.11 27.79
C SER A 48 -1.10 47.84 28.59
N LEU A 49 -1.07 49.18 28.51
CA LEU A 49 -0.11 50.03 29.24
C LEU A 49 -0.21 49.84 30.76
N ALA A 50 -1.43 49.72 31.30
CA ALA A 50 -1.66 49.44 32.72
C ALA A 50 -1.20 48.02 33.11
N GLU A 51 -1.51 47.01 32.32
CA GLU A 51 -1.08 45.63 32.60
C GLU A 51 0.44 45.45 32.50
N LYS A 52 1.12 46.22 31.64
CA LYS A 52 2.59 46.21 31.56
C LYS A 52 3.24 46.81 32.81
N VAL A 53 2.58 47.78 33.45
CA VAL A 53 3.09 48.48 34.65
C VAL A 53 2.74 47.72 35.93
N PHE A 54 1.51 47.21 36.06
CA PHE A 54 1.02 46.56 37.29
C PHE A 54 1.07 45.01 37.23
N GLY A 55 1.33 44.45 36.05
CA GLY A 55 1.27 43.02 35.78
C GLY A 55 -0.14 42.55 35.42
N ALA A 56 -0.25 41.66 34.43
CA ALA A 56 -1.50 40.95 34.14
C ALA A 56 -1.53 39.61 34.86
N VAL A 57 -2.74 39.19 35.25
CA VAL A 57 -3.00 37.84 35.78
C VAL A 57 -3.74 37.05 34.72
N GLU A 58 -3.36 35.78 34.56
CA GLU A 58 -3.98 34.83 33.64
C GLU A 58 -5.49 34.72 33.92
N THR A 59 -6.31 34.76 32.87
CA THR A 59 -7.75 34.50 33.00
C THR A 59 -7.99 33.01 33.21
N VAL A 60 -9.18 32.64 33.69
CA VAL A 60 -9.58 31.22 33.81
C VAL A 60 -9.48 30.49 32.47
N GLU A 61 -9.85 31.16 31.38
CA GLU A 61 -9.68 30.65 30.01
C GLU A 61 -8.21 30.47 29.63
N GLY A 62 -7.34 31.41 30.02
CA GLY A 62 -5.89 31.31 29.82
C GLY A 62 -5.30 30.09 30.54
N VAL A 63 -5.70 29.87 31.81
CA VAL A 63 -5.30 28.68 32.58
C VAL A 63 -5.72 27.42 31.83
N ALA A 64 -6.98 27.33 31.39
CA ALA A 64 -7.47 26.17 30.64
C ALA A 64 -6.69 25.95 29.33
N GLN A 65 -6.41 27.00 28.57
CA GLN A 65 -5.61 26.93 27.33
C GLN A 65 -4.19 26.43 27.60
N ARG A 66 -3.51 26.95 28.64
CA ARG A 66 -2.15 26.55 29.02
C ARG A 66 -2.09 25.07 29.43
N LEU A 67 -3.04 24.62 30.25
CA LEU A 67 -3.11 23.22 30.69
C LEU A 67 -3.40 22.28 29.51
N ASN A 68 -4.36 22.65 28.66
CA ASN A 68 -4.66 21.88 27.44
C ASN A 68 -3.45 21.80 26.50
N ALA A 69 -2.71 22.89 26.31
CA ALA A 69 -1.50 22.90 25.48
C ALA A 69 -0.39 21.99 26.05
N LYS A 70 -0.19 22.00 27.38
CA LYS A 70 0.77 21.10 28.06
C LYS A 70 0.40 19.63 27.84
N ILE A 71 -0.88 19.28 28.01
CA ILE A 71 -1.37 17.92 27.80
C ILE A 71 -1.23 17.52 26.33
N MET A 72 -1.69 18.36 25.39
CA MET A 72 -1.60 18.09 23.96
C MET A 72 -0.17 17.86 23.49
N GLY A 73 0.80 18.65 23.99
CA GLY A 73 2.22 18.49 23.65
C GLY A 73 2.79 17.11 23.98
N SER A 74 2.27 16.46 25.02
CA SER A 74 2.66 15.09 25.41
C SER A 74 1.82 13.99 24.74
N VAL A 75 0.53 14.21 24.53
CA VAL A 75 -0.41 13.21 23.99
C VAL A 75 -0.24 13.04 22.48
N GLN A 76 0.01 14.12 21.75
CA GLN A 76 0.15 14.08 20.29
C GLN A 76 1.24 13.10 19.80
N PRO A 77 2.49 13.12 20.30
CA PRO A 77 3.50 12.16 19.87
C PRO A 77 3.17 10.71 20.27
N MET A 78 2.44 10.49 21.37
CA MET A 78 1.95 9.16 21.75
C MET A 78 0.91 8.64 20.76
N ALA A 79 -0.04 9.48 20.37
CA ALA A 79 -1.07 9.14 19.38
C ALA A 79 -0.45 8.85 18.01
N GLU A 80 0.52 9.66 17.57
CA GLU A 80 1.25 9.45 16.33
C GLU A 80 2.01 8.12 16.34
N LYS A 81 2.74 7.80 17.41
CA LYS A 81 3.43 6.51 17.56
C LYS A 81 2.45 5.33 17.56
N ALA A 82 1.33 5.44 18.27
CA ALA A 82 0.31 4.39 18.28
C ALA A 82 -0.27 4.15 16.89
N ALA A 83 -0.55 5.20 16.13
CA ALA A 83 -1.03 5.11 14.75
C ALA A 83 0.00 4.43 13.83
N VAL A 84 1.28 4.81 13.93
CA VAL A 84 2.36 4.17 13.16
C VAL A 84 2.54 2.71 13.55
N SER A 85 2.49 2.38 14.84
CA SER A 85 2.58 1.00 15.33
C SER A 85 1.45 0.14 14.77
N ALA A 86 0.21 0.62 14.84
CA ALA A 86 -0.96 -0.08 14.29
C ALA A 86 -0.87 -0.24 12.77
N GLN A 87 -0.37 0.77 12.05
CA GLN A 87 -0.14 0.67 10.61
C GLN A 87 0.94 -0.37 10.28
N ASN A 88 2.05 -0.37 11.02
CA ASN A 88 3.14 -1.31 10.82
C ASN A 88 2.71 -2.75 11.12
N GLU A 89 1.89 -2.95 12.14
CA GLU A 89 1.31 -4.26 12.46
C GLU A 89 0.41 -4.78 11.33
N ARG A 90 -0.47 -3.92 10.78
CA ARG A 90 -1.30 -4.26 9.62
C ARG A 90 -0.45 -4.65 8.41
N ARG A 91 0.55 -3.83 8.07
CA ARG A 91 1.48 -4.12 6.97
C ARG A 91 2.24 -5.42 7.19
N ALA A 92 2.71 -5.68 8.41
CA ALA A 92 3.40 -6.93 8.74
C ALA A 92 2.49 -8.15 8.56
N LYS A 93 1.21 -8.03 8.94
CA LYS A 93 0.21 -9.08 8.70
C LYS A 93 -0.02 -9.33 7.21
N GLU A 94 -0.25 -8.28 6.42
CA GLU A 94 -0.45 -8.36 4.97
C GLU A 94 0.77 -9.00 4.26
N LEU A 95 1.98 -8.62 4.66
CA LEU A 95 3.21 -9.21 4.13
C LEU A 95 3.33 -10.70 4.48
N ARG A 96 2.99 -11.10 5.72
CA ARG A 96 3.00 -12.52 6.13
C ARG A 96 2.00 -13.34 5.33
N GLU A 97 0.78 -12.83 5.15
CA GLU A 97 -0.26 -13.48 4.35
C GLU A 97 0.17 -13.62 2.89
N THR A 98 0.76 -12.55 2.33
CA THR A 98 1.30 -12.58 0.97
C THR A 98 2.43 -13.60 0.83
N LEU A 99 3.38 -13.62 1.77
CA LEU A 99 4.48 -14.60 1.76
C LEU A 99 3.97 -16.04 1.85
N ALA A 100 3.00 -16.30 2.74
CA ALA A 100 2.38 -17.62 2.85
C ALA A 100 1.68 -18.03 1.54
N GLN A 101 0.98 -17.10 0.89
CA GLN A 101 0.33 -17.36 -0.38
C GLN A 101 1.35 -17.62 -1.52
N GLN A 102 2.43 -16.85 -1.58
CA GLN A 102 3.50 -17.08 -2.56
C GLN A 102 4.22 -18.40 -2.32
N GLN A 103 4.47 -18.77 -1.07
CA GLN A 103 5.06 -20.07 -0.72
C GLN A 103 4.17 -21.22 -1.16
N LYS A 104 2.85 -21.15 -0.92
CA LYS A 104 1.88 -22.15 -1.42
C LYS A 104 1.89 -22.25 -2.94
N ARG A 105 1.94 -21.12 -3.66
CA ARG A 105 2.04 -21.10 -5.13
C ARG A 105 3.33 -21.76 -5.62
N LEU A 106 4.47 -21.44 -5.00
CA LEU A 106 5.76 -22.04 -5.35
C LEU A 106 5.79 -23.54 -5.06
N GLN A 107 5.19 -23.99 -3.96
CA GLN A 107 5.03 -25.41 -3.66
C GLN A 107 4.18 -26.09 -4.73
N ALA A 108 3.00 -25.55 -5.05
CA ALA A 108 2.13 -26.11 -6.09
C ALA A 108 2.82 -26.21 -7.47
N LEU A 109 3.73 -25.29 -7.79
CA LEU A 109 4.53 -25.34 -9.02
C LEU A 109 5.70 -26.34 -8.96
N GLN A 110 6.26 -26.58 -7.77
CA GLN A 110 7.40 -27.48 -7.57
C GLN A 110 6.98 -28.93 -7.30
N ASP A 111 5.86 -29.14 -6.61
CA ASP A 111 5.36 -30.45 -6.19
C ASP A 111 5.29 -31.46 -7.35
N PRO A 112 4.81 -31.11 -8.57
CA PRO A 112 4.78 -32.04 -9.70
C PRO A 112 6.16 -32.51 -10.16
N PHE A 113 7.22 -31.75 -9.86
CA PHE A 113 8.59 -32.06 -10.26
C PHE A 113 9.43 -32.62 -9.10
N LYS A 114 8.88 -32.68 -7.89
CA LYS A 114 9.59 -33.16 -6.71
C LYS A 114 9.93 -34.64 -6.86
N GLY A 115 11.21 -34.98 -6.70
CA GLY A 115 11.71 -36.36 -6.84
C GLY A 115 12.09 -36.77 -8.27
N LEU A 116 11.86 -35.92 -9.28
CA LEU A 116 12.35 -36.17 -10.63
C LEU A 116 13.84 -35.81 -10.76
N SER A 117 14.56 -36.56 -11.59
CA SER A 117 15.92 -36.20 -12.00
C SER A 117 15.90 -35.04 -12.99
N LYS A 118 17.04 -34.36 -13.15
CA LYS A 118 17.17 -33.24 -14.10
C LYS A 118 16.83 -33.66 -15.54
N ASP A 119 17.23 -34.87 -15.94
CA ASP A 119 16.97 -35.38 -17.29
C ASP A 119 15.48 -35.69 -17.51
N GLN A 120 14.79 -36.19 -16.49
CA GLN A 120 13.33 -36.42 -16.53
C GLN A 120 12.57 -35.09 -16.67
N VAL A 121 12.96 -34.07 -15.89
CA VAL A 121 12.37 -32.72 -16.00
C VAL A 121 12.63 -32.13 -17.40
N ALA A 122 13.85 -32.26 -17.93
CA ALA A 122 14.16 -31.80 -19.28
C ALA A 122 13.31 -32.52 -20.36
N GLY A 123 13.03 -33.81 -20.18
CA GLY A 123 12.12 -34.58 -21.01
C GLY A 123 10.69 -34.01 -21.01
N LEU A 124 10.13 -33.74 -19.83
CA LEU A 124 8.80 -33.14 -19.68
C LEU A 124 8.71 -31.76 -20.33
N ILE A 125 9.74 -30.92 -20.16
CA ILE A 125 9.79 -29.59 -20.79
C ILE A 125 9.75 -29.72 -22.32
N ARG A 126 10.53 -30.64 -22.90
CA ARG A 126 10.51 -30.88 -24.35
C ARG A 126 9.12 -31.31 -24.84
N GLN A 127 8.47 -32.20 -24.10
CA GLN A 127 7.11 -32.65 -24.43
C GLN A 127 6.09 -31.51 -24.35
N ALA A 128 6.16 -30.69 -23.31
CA ALA A 128 5.30 -29.53 -23.15
C ALA A 128 5.49 -28.50 -24.27
N VAL A 129 6.73 -28.28 -24.72
CA VAL A 129 7.02 -27.41 -25.88
C VAL A 129 6.38 -27.95 -27.16
N LYS A 130 6.48 -29.26 -27.40
CA LYS A 130 5.86 -29.91 -28.57
C LYS A 130 4.34 -29.73 -28.57
N LEU A 131 3.68 -30.04 -27.46
CA LEU A 131 2.23 -29.85 -27.32
C LEU A 131 1.81 -28.39 -27.52
N ARG A 132 2.61 -27.42 -27.04
CA ARG A 132 2.34 -26.01 -27.26
C ARG A 132 2.39 -25.63 -28.74
N GLN A 133 3.38 -26.15 -29.48
CA GLN A 133 3.50 -25.93 -30.92
C GLN A 133 2.33 -26.54 -31.69
N GLU A 134 1.95 -27.78 -31.37
CA GLU A 134 0.80 -28.46 -31.98
C GLU A 134 -0.50 -27.66 -31.74
N ASN A 135 -0.74 -27.22 -30.50
CA ASN A 135 -1.91 -26.38 -30.18
C ASN A 135 -1.93 -25.04 -30.94
N GLU A 136 -0.76 -24.47 -31.21
CA GLU A 136 -0.65 -23.20 -31.93
C GLU A 136 -0.88 -23.38 -33.43
N GLN A 137 -0.36 -24.45 -34.02
CA GLN A 137 -0.65 -24.85 -35.40
C GLN A 137 -2.15 -25.12 -35.58
N GLU A 138 -2.76 -25.89 -34.69
CA GLU A 138 -4.19 -26.19 -34.75
C GLU A 138 -5.04 -24.92 -34.64
N LYS A 139 -4.65 -23.97 -33.79
CA LYS A 139 -5.32 -22.65 -33.72
C LYS A 139 -5.21 -21.88 -35.03
N GLN A 140 -4.05 -21.89 -35.68
CA GLN A 140 -3.83 -21.22 -36.95
C GLN A 140 -4.65 -21.86 -38.06
N GLU A 141 -4.65 -23.18 -38.15
CA GLU A 141 -5.42 -23.95 -39.14
C GLU A 141 -6.93 -23.69 -38.96
N ARG A 142 -7.44 -23.77 -37.72
CA ARG A 142 -8.85 -23.45 -37.43
C ARG A 142 -9.18 -22.00 -37.84
N ALA A 143 -8.30 -21.05 -37.55
CA ALA A 143 -8.52 -19.65 -37.95
C ALA A 143 -8.52 -19.48 -39.49
N GLN A 144 -7.67 -20.21 -40.21
CA GLN A 144 -7.64 -20.19 -41.68
C GLN A 144 -8.91 -20.83 -42.27
N GLN A 145 -9.32 -22.00 -41.79
CA GLN A 145 -10.55 -22.68 -42.22
C GLN A 145 -11.79 -21.80 -42.00
N ILE A 146 -11.85 -21.09 -40.86
CA ILE A 146 -12.93 -20.13 -40.59
C ILE A 146 -12.92 -19.00 -41.62
N LYS A 147 -11.76 -18.38 -41.89
CA LYS A 147 -11.63 -17.32 -42.89
C LYS A 147 -12.02 -17.78 -44.29
N GLU A 148 -11.62 -18.99 -44.69
CA GLU A 148 -11.97 -19.58 -45.98
C GLU A 148 -13.48 -19.84 -46.10
N ARG A 149 -14.11 -20.42 -45.07
CA ARG A 149 -15.56 -20.59 -45.03
C ARG A 149 -16.31 -19.26 -45.15
N PHE A 150 -15.83 -18.21 -44.49
CA PHE A 150 -16.40 -16.86 -44.61
C PHE A 150 -16.24 -16.27 -46.02
N LYS A 151 -15.07 -16.45 -46.66
CA LYS A 151 -14.85 -16.02 -48.06
C LYS A 151 -15.75 -16.77 -49.03
N ALA A 152 -15.81 -18.09 -48.94
CA ALA A 152 -16.66 -18.92 -49.79
C ALA A 152 -18.16 -18.57 -49.65
N LYS A 153 -18.62 -18.27 -48.42
CA LYS A 153 -19.99 -17.78 -48.20
C LYS A 153 -20.25 -16.45 -48.90
N ARG A 154 -19.33 -15.49 -48.79
CA ARG A 154 -19.43 -14.18 -49.47
C ARG A 154 -19.41 -14.30 -50.99
N GLU A 155 -18.63 -15.21 -51.55
CA GLU A 155 -18.58 -15.44 -52.99
C GLU A 155 -19.88 -16.03 -53.53
N ARG A 156 -20.48 -17.01 -52.81
CA ARG A 156 -21.82 -17.53 -53.15
C ARG A 156 -22.89 -16.44 -53.11
N GLU A 157 -22.90 -15.61 -52.06
CA GLU A 157 -23.85 -14.50 -51.96
C GLU A 157 -23.68 -13.47 -53.10
N ARG A 158 -22.47 -13.27 -53.61
CA ARG A 158 -22.20 -12.40 -54.79
C ARG A 158 -22.67 -13.05 -56.09
N SER A 159 -22.42 -14.35 -56.29
CA SER A 159 -22.85 -15.05 -57.50
C SER A 159 -24.37 -15.14 -57.61
N ASP A 160 -25.08 -15.33 -56.50
CA ASP A 160 -26.54 -15.40 -56.49
C ASP A 160 -27.18 -14.05 -56.83
N ARG A 161 -26.59 -12.94 -56.39
CA ARG A 161 -27.04 -11.58 -56.79
C ARG A 161 -26.78 -11.25 -58.25
N SER A 162 -25.76 -11.85 -58.87
CA SER A 162 -25.42 -11.65 -60.28
C SER A 162 -26.32 -12.41 -61.25
N ARG A 163 -26.96 -13.50 -60.81
CA ARG A 163 -27.86 -14.33 -61.65
C ARG A 163 -29.33 -13.90 -61.59
N GLY A 164 -29.68 -12.99 -60.68
CA GLY A 164 -31.04 -12.47 -60.51
C GLY A 164 -31.31 -11.15 -61.25
N ARG A 165 -30.54 -10.82 -62.30
CA ARG A 165 -30.73 -9.63 -63.14
C ARG A 165 -30.97 -10.01 -64.58
#